data_AF-A0A6J2W5C4-F1
#
_entry.id   AF-A0A6J2W5C4-F1
#
_cell.length_a   1.000
_cell.length_b   1.000
_cell.length_c   1.000
_cell.angle_alpha   90.00
_cell.angle_beta   90.00
_cell.angle_gamma   90.00
#
_symmetry.space_group_name_H-M   'P 1'
#
loop_
_entity.id
_entity.type
_entity.pdbx_description
1 polymer ?
#
loop_
_entity_poly.entity_id
_entity_poly.type
_entity_poly.pdbx_seq_one_letter_code
_entity_poly.pdbx_strand_id
1 'polypeptide(L)'
;MSRLLFLSVLLLSVDWSRGAVITGACDRDAQCGFGMCCAVSLWLRGLRMCTLQGMEGDECHPFSHKVPFPGKRQHHTCPCLPHLVCTRYADSRYRCTNDFKNIDF
;
A
#
# COMPACT_ATOMS: atom_id res chain seq x y z
N MET A 1 -7.35 -32.68 -27.38
CA MET A 1 -6.67 -32.59 -26.05
C MET A 1 -5.66 -31.45 -25.97
N SER A 2 -4.62 -31.43 -26.81
CA SER A 2 -3.49 -30.48 -26.70
C SER A 2 -3.89 -28.98 -26.72
N ARG A 3 -4.76 -28.55 -27.65
CA ARG A 3 -5.19 -27.14 -27.76
C ARG A 3 -5.96 -26.62 -26.54
N LEU A 4 -6.78 -27.47 -25.91
CA LEU A 4 -7.53 -27.14 -24.70
C LEU A 4 -6.59 -27.00 -23.49
N LEU A 5 -5.57 -27.85 -23.42
CA LEU A 5 -4.51 -27.77 -22.41
C LEU A 5 -3.71 -26.45 -22.55
N PHE A 6 -3.30 -26.09 -23.76
CA PHE A 6 -2.63 -24.82 -24.02
C PHE A 6 -3.49 -23.60 -23.64
N LEU A 7 -4.78 -23.61 -23.99
CA LEU A 7 -5.72 -22.56 -23.59
C LEU A 7 -5.89 -22.47 -22.07
N SER A 8 -5.96 -23.60 -21.38
CA SER A 8 -6.06 -23.62 -19.90
C SER A 8 -4.80 -23.05 -19.24
N VAL A 9 -3.61 -23.39 -19.76
CA VAL A 9 -2.34 -22.88 -19.26
C VAL A 9 -2.20 -21.38 -19.50
N LEU A 10 -2.65 -20.90 -20.66
CA LEU A 10 -2.67 -19.46 -20.98
C LEU A 10 -3.64 -18.68 -20.09
N LEU A 11 -4.83 -19.21 -19.79
CA LEU A 11 -5.78 -18.55 -18.90
C LEU A 11 -5.26 -18.47 -17.47
N LEU A 12 -4.66 -19.55 -16.97
CA LEU A 12 -4.03 -19.59 -15.64
C LEU A 12 -2.83 -18.64 -15.53
N SER A 13 -2.08 -18.42 -16.60
CA SER A 13 -0.94 -17.50 -16.58
C SER A 13 -1.36 -16.02 -16.63
N VAL A 14 -2.51 -15.70 -17.24
CA VAL A 14 -3.09 -14.35 -17.21
C VAL A 14 -3.50 -13.96 -15.79
N ASP A 15 -4.08 -14.87 -15.01
CA ASP A 15 -4.42 -14.61 -13.60
C ASP A 15 -3.19 -14.34 -12.73
N TRP A 16 -2.02 -14.87 -13.10
CA TRP A 16 -0.76 -14.63 -12.38
C TRP A 16 -0.02 -13.37 -12.86
N SER A 17 -0.42 -12.80 -13.99
CA SER A 17 0.25 -11.61 -14.51
C SER A 17 -0.01 -10.42 -13.59
N ARG A 18 1.01 -10.06 -12.81
CA ARG A 18 1.01 -8.85 -12.00
C ARG A 18 0.95 -7.67 -12.99
N GLY A 19 -0.24 -7.12 -13.17
CA GLY A 19 -0.43 -5.98 -14.07
C GLY A 19 0.54 -4.86 -13.72
N ALA A 20 1.36 -4.45 -14.68
CA ALA A 20 2.26 -3.32 -14.51
C ALA A 20 1.45 -2.03 -14.54
N VAL A 21 1.46 -1.29 -13.45
CA VAL A 21 0.78 0.00 -13.33
C VAL A 21 1.59 1.06 -14.08
N ILE A 22 1.17 1.42 -15.30
CA ILE A 22 1.86 2.41 -16.14
C ILE A 22 1.57 3.84 -15.67
N THR A 23 0.37 4.09 -15.11
CA THR A 23 -0.13 5.44 -14.78
C THR A 23 -0.02 5.78 -13.29
N GLY A 24 0.54 4.89 -12.47
CA GLY A 24 0.51 5.00 -11.01
C GLY A 24 -0.82 4.61 -10.36
N ALA A 25 -1.90 4.38 -11.11
CA ALA A 25 -3.20 3.99 -10.54
C ALA A 25 -3.28 2.50 -10.16
N CYS A 26 -3.91 2.19 -9.02
CA CYS A 26 -3.94 0.84 -8.46
C CYS A 26 -5.27 0.52 -7.77
N ASP A 27 -5.47 -0.74 -7.40
CA ASP A 27 -6.56 -1.20 -6.53
C ASP A 27 -6.04 -1.98 -5.30
N ARG A 28 -4.87 -2.63 -5.43
CA ARG A 28 -4.17 -3.36 -4.35
C ARG A 28 -2.67 -3.09 -4.36
N ASP A 29 -2.03 -3.22 -3.19
CA ASP A 29 -0.58 -3.04 -3.01
C ASP A 29 0.26 -3.94 -3.95
N ALA A 30 -0.23 -5.13 -4.32
CA ALA A 30 0.48 -6.07 -5.19
C ALA A 30 0.74 -5.56 -6.63
N GLN A 31 0.00 -4.53 -7.06
CA GLN A 31 0.18 -3.87 -8.35
C GLN A 31 1.27 -2.78 -8.29
N CYS A 32 1.65 -2.38 -7.08
CA CYS A 32 2.66 -1.37 -6.83
C CYS A 32 4.05 -2.00 -6.66
N GLY A 33 5.08 -1.16 -6.83
CA GLY A 33 6.47 -1.54 -6.62
C GLY A 33 6.82 -1.83 -5.16
N PHE A 34 8.03 -2.34 -4.93
CA PHE A 34 8.54 -2.60 -3.59
C PHE A 34 8.55 -1.33 -2.74
N GLY A 35 8.09 -1.43 -1.49
CA GLY A 35 8.01 -0.29 -0.58
C GLY A 35 6.92 0.73 -0.91
N MET A 36 5.94 0.37 -1.74
CA MET A 36 4.81 1.23 -2.11
C MET A 36 3.48 0.63 -1.69
N CYS A 37 2.51 1.48 -1.36
CA CYS A 37 1.15 1.10 -1.03
C CYS A 37 0.14 1.72 -1.99
N CYS A 38 -1.05 1.12 -2.12
CA CYS A 38 -2.12 1.62 -2.96
C CYS A 38 -3.06 2.55 -2.15
N ALA A 39 -2.71 3.83 -2.03
CA ALA A 39 -3.42 4.80 -1.19
C ALA A 39 -4.57 5.50 -1.92
N VAL A 40 -5.59 5.94 -1.17
CA VAL A 40 -6.71 6.73 -1.70
C VAL A 40 -6.27 8.17 -2.01
N SER A 41 -6.69 8.72 -3.14
CA SER A 41 -6.43 10.13 -3.49
C SER A 41 -7.21 11.09 -2.57
N LEU A 42 -6.55 12.15 -2.12
CA LEU A 42 -7.17 13.26 -1.38
C LEU A 42 -8.14 14.09 -2.25
N TRP A 43 -7.87 14.17 -3.56
CA TRP A 43 -8.52 15.13 -4.46
C TRP A 43 -9.60 14.48 -5.33
N LEU A 44 -9.40 13.22 -5.72
CA LEU A 44 -10.25 12.53 -6.69
C LEU A 44 -10.91 11.30 -6.06
N ARG A 45 -12.22 11.37 -5.86
CA ARG A 45 -13.01 10.26 -5.32
C ARG A 45 -12.89 9.03 -6.21
N GLY A 46 -12.72 7.87 -5.59
CA GLY A 46 -12.63 6.58 -6.29
C GLY A 46 -11.26 6.29 -6.92
N LEU A 47 -10.35 7.27 -6.98
CA LEU A 47 -8.99 7.08 -7.47
C LEU A 47 -8.04 6.64 -6.35
N ARG A 48 -7.23 5.63 -6.64
CA ARG A 48 -6.12 5.19 -5.81
C ARG A 48 -4.84 5.18 -6.61
N MET A 49 -3.74 5.49 -5.95
CA MET A 49 -2.42 5.55 -6.58
C MET A 49 -1.40 4.82 -5.74
N CYS A 50 -0.39 4.28 -6.41
CA CYS A 50 0.82 3.79 -5.77
C CYS A 50 1.53 4.99 -5.13
N THR A 51 1.72 4.93 -3.82
CA THR A 51 2.34 5.96 -3.00
C THR A 51 3.44 5.32 -2.17
N LEU A 52 4.53 6.05 -1.95
CA LEU A 52 5.65 5.59 -1.14
C LEU A 52 5.23 5.44 0.33
N GLN A 53 5.93 4.58 1.07
CA GLN A 53 5.83 4.53 2.52
C GLN A 53 6.28 5.85 3.15
N GLY A 54 5.69 6.20 4.30
CA GLY A 54 6.01 7.43 5.03
C GLY A 54 7.44 7.44 5.56
N MET A 55 8.12 8.56 5.37
CA MET A 55 9.45 8.85 5.91
C MET A 55 9.33 9.52 7.28
N GLU A 56 10.46 9.76 7.95
CA GLU A 56 10.47 10.41 9.26
C GLU A 56 9.79 11.79 9.20
N GLY A 57 8.86 12.03 10.14
CA GLY A 57 8.06 13.23 10.23
C GLY A 57 6.76 13.21 9.40
N ASP A 58 6.60 12.30 8.45
CA ASP A 58 5.38 12.21 7.63
C ASP A 58 4.16 11.83 8.47
N GLU A 59 2.98 12.33 8.09
CA GLU A 59 1.73 11.93 8.72
C GLU A 59 1.41 10.47 8.41
N CYS A 60 0.98 9.75 9.44
CA CYS A 60 0.62 8.36 9.34
C CYS A 60 -0.71 8.10 10.06
N HIS A 61 -1.28 6.93 9.84
CA HIS A 61 -2.47 6.49 10.54
C HIS A 61 -2.13 5.22 11.33
N PRO A 62 -2.51 5.11 12.63
CA PRO A 62 -2.10 4.00 13.48
C PRO A 62 -2.63 2.65 12.99
N PHE A 63 -3.75 2.64 12.26
CA PHE A 63 -4.34 1.44 11.65
C PHE A 63 -3.88 1.18 10.21
N SER A 64 -2.82 1.86 9.74
CA SER A 64 -2.22 1.57 8.42
C SER A 64 -1.47 0.24 8.46
N HIS A 65 -2.06 -0.80 7.86
CA HIS A 65 -1.41 -2.10 7.72
C HIS A 65 -0.12 -2.02 6.90
N LYS A 66 0.84 -2.90 7.25
CA LYS A 66 2.12 -3.08 6.55
C LYS A 66 1.90 -3.42 5.07
N VAL A 67 2.88 -3.04 4.23
CA VAL A 67 2.90 -3.38 2.81
C VAL A 67 3.58 -4.75 2.61
N PRO A 68 3.05 -5.63 1.73
CA PRO A 68 1.80 -5.49 0.99
C PRO A 68 0.57 -5.86 1.84
N PHE A 69 -0.46 -5.01 1.81
CA PHE A 69 -1.76 -5.34 2.40
C PHE A 69 -2.62 -6.08 1.36
N PRO A 70 -3.17 -7.27 1.69
CA PRO A 70 -3.97 -8.04 0.73
C PRO A 70 -5.36 -7.43 0.46
N GLY A 71 -5.87 -6.60 1.38
CA GLY A 71 -7.15 -5.91 1.22
C GLY A 71 -7.05 -4.60 0.45
N LYS A 72 -8.17 -3.87 0.37
CA LYS A 72 -8.20 -2.53 -0.21
C LYS A 72 -8.00 -1.48 0.86
N ARG A 73 -7.08 -0.55 0.63
CA ARG A 73 -6.87 0.59 1.54
C ARG A 73 -8.01 1.60 1.41
N GLN A 74 -8.42 2.11 2.56
CA GLN A 74 -9.44 3.16 2.70
C GLN A 74 -8.82 4.51 3.11
N HIS A 75 -7.57 4.50 3.57
CA HIS A 75 -6.86 5.70 4.00
C HIS A 75 -5.97 6.23 2.87
N HIS A 76 -5.74 7.53 2.90
CA HIS A 76 -4.83 8.23 1.98
C HIS A 76 -3.36 8.14 2.42
N THR A 77 -3.09 7.67 3.63
CA THR A 77 -1.74 7.48 4.17
C THR A 77 -1.25 6.05 3.96
N CYS A 78 0.00 5.90 3.46
CA CYS A 78 0.73 4.64 3.53
C CYS A 78 1.33 4.42 4.93
N PRO A 79 1.68 3.17 5.31
CA PRO A 79 2.44 2.95 6.55
C PRO A 79 3.83 3.56 6.44
N CYS A 80 4.45 3.82 7.59
CA CYS A 80 5.84 4.29 7.66
C CYS A 80 6.82 3.26 7.06
N LEU A 81 8.03 3.69 6.75
CA LEU A 81 9.13 2.80 6.37
C LEU A 81 9.39 1.74 7.45
N PRO A 82 9.94 0.56 7.11
CA PRO A 82 10.09 -0.56 8.05
C PRO A 82 10.89 -0.28 9.33
N HIS A 83 11.75 0.76 9.32
CA HIS A 83 12.56 1.17 10.47
C HIS A 83 11.90 2.29 11.31
N LEU A 84 10.71 2.75 10.93
CA LEU A 84 9.97 3.82 11.59
C LEU A 84 8.69 3.28 12.20
N VAL A 85 8.21 3.95 13.25
CA VAL A 85 6.96 3.64 13.95
C VAL A 85 5.99 4.81 13.80
N CYS A 86 4.71 4.51 13.62
CA CYS A 86 3.66 5.53 13.62
C CYS A 86 3.29 5.86 15.06
N THR A 87 3.79 6.98 15.58
CA THR A 87 3.59 7.39 16.98
C THR A 87 2.72 8.64 17.05
N ARG A 88 2.05 8.82 18.19
CA ARG A 88 1.23 10.02 18.44
C ARG A 88 2.15 11.21 18.70
N TYR A 89 1.92 12.32 18.00
CA TYR A 89 2.74 13.52 18.15
C TYR A 89 2.01 14.62 18.94
N ALA A 90 0.84 15.07 18.47
CA ALA A 90 0.00 16.10 19.12
C ALA A 90 -1.42 16.10 18.53
N ASP A 91 -2.43 16.53 19.30
CA ASP A 91 -3.82 16.74 18.84
C ASP A 91 -4.40 15.58 18.01
N SER A 92 -4.25 14.34 18.47
CA SER A 92 -4.70 13.11 17.79
C SER A 92 -4.07 12.84 16.41
N ARG A 93 -3.03 13.58 16.02
CA ARG A 93 -2.24 13.32 14.82
C ARG A 93 -1.09 12.36 15.13
N TYR A 94 -0.76 11.55 14.14
CA TYR A 94 0.30 10.57 14.21
C TYR A 94 1.35 10.85 13.13
N ARG A 95 2.61 10.60 13.47
CA ARG A 95 3.75 10.78 12.55
C ARG A 95 4.69 9.59 12.60
N CYS A 96 5.42 9.39 11.52
CA CYS A 96 6.47 8.40 11.45
C CYS A 96 7.71 8.88 12.21
N THR A 97 8.18 8.11 13.19
CA THR A 97 9.33 8.47 14.02
C THR A 97 10.28 7.28 14.18
N ASN A 98 11.56 7.55 14.37
CA ASN A 98 12.52 6.54 14.82
C ASN A 98 12.32 6.16 16.31
N ASP A 99 11.57 6.98 17.06
CA ASP A 99 11.39 6.80 18.49
C ASP A 99 10.32 5.76 18.83
N PHE A 100 10.77 4.61 19.36
CA PHE A 100 9.93 3.67 20.12
C PHE A 100 9.47 4.23 21.49
N LYS A 101 9.91 5.45 21.84
CA LYS A 101 9.77 6.06 23.17
C LYS A 101 8.40 6.66 23.49
N ASN A 102 7.51 6.79 22.50
CA ASN A 102 6.15 7.36 22.66
C ASN A 102 5.06 6.35 22.28
N ILE A 103 5.24 5.07 22.65
CA ILE A 103 4.19 4.04 22.56
C ILE A 103 3.64 3.84 23.98
N ASP A 104 2.79 4.76 24.43
CA ASP A 104 1.96 4.49 25.61
C ASP A 104 0.86 3.51 25.18
N PHE A 105 0.86 2.31 25.78
CA PHE A 105 -0.10 1.23 25.54
C PHE A 105 -1.47 1.52 26.14
#